data_AF-A0A0R1UPM3-F1
#
_entry.id   AF-A0A0R1UPM3-F1
#
_cell.length_a   1.000
_cell.length_b   1.000
_cell.length_c   1.000
_cell.angle_alpha   90.00
_cell.angle_beta   90.00
_cell.angle_gamma   90.00
#
_symmetry.space_group_name_H-M   'P 1'
#
loop_
_entity.id
_entity.type
_entity.pdbx_description
1 polymer ?
#
loop_
_entity_poly.entity_id
_entity_poly.type
_entity_poly.pdbx_seq_one_letter_code
_entity_poly.pdbx_strand_id
1 'polypeptide(L)'
;MYDLFVLGQLMDHAMSGYQLRKSLATMVGQEQTISYGVLYPLLDRLARAQDITLVVENGDKRPKKVASITAQGREHFARLVVVPVTINKQAQLLFQIKCSFLHLLSQADQRTILADFRQFSHYQLENLQNVRDYLTDHPRMVPTDVADGLQVNQLQQLRAQAQADWVAARLVGLD
;
A
#
# COMPACT_ATOMS: atom_id res chain seq x y z
N MET A 1 -6.38 1.82 -5.50
CA MET A 1 -5.05 1.86 -4.86
C MET A 1 -4.27 3.09 -5.26
N TYR A 2 -3.93 3.28 -6.54
CA TYR A 2 -3.06 4.41 -6.93
C TYR A 2 -3.71 5.79 -6.76
N ASP A 3 -5.04 5.90 -6.80
CA ASP A 3 -5.77 7.12 -6.43
C ASP A 3 -5.43 7.54 -4.99
N LEU A 4 -5.54 6.61 -4.04
CA LEU A 4 -5.18 6.85 -2.64
C LEU A 4 -3.72 7.27 -2.51
N PHE A 5 -2.82 6.60 -3.22
CA PHE A 5 -1.41 6.95 -3.23
C PHE A 5 -1.17 8.38 -3.73
N VAL A 6 -1.70 8.72 -4.91
CA VAL A 6 -1.49 10.04 -5.52
C VAL A 6 -2.10 11.13 -4.66
N LEU A 7 -3.36 10.98 -4.23
CA LEU A 7 -4.02 11.98 -3.40
C LEU A 7 -3.29 12.14 -2.06
N GLY A 8 -2.89 11.04 -1.41
CA GLY A 8 -2.16 11.09 -0.15
C GLY A 8 -0.80 11.77 -0.28
N GLN A 9 -0.05 11.51 -1.35
CA GLN A 9 1.24 12.19 -1.60
C GLN A 9 1.08 13.70 -1.82
N LEU A 10 0.02 14.11 -2.50
CA LEU A 10 -0.25 15.52 -2.78
C LEU A 10 -0.81 16.29 -1.57
N MET A 11 -1.06 15.62 -0.44
CA MET A 11 -1.45 16.28 0.81
C MET A 11 -0.33 17.15 1.38
N ASP A 12 0.93 16.76 1.16
CA ASP A 12 2.13 17.47 1.63
C ASP A 12 2.45 18.68 0.75
N HIS A 13 2.71 18.44 -0.54
CA HIS A 13 2.99 19.50 -1.50
C HIS A 13 2.69 19.08 -2.96
N ALA A 14 2.72 20.04 -3.86
CA ALA A 14 2.56 19.81 -5.29
C ALA A 14 3.71 18.96 -5.86
N MET A 15 3.42 18.00 -6.74
CA MET A 15 4.44 17.08 -7.27
C MET A 15 4.29 16.86 -8.77
N SER A 16 5.41 16.77 -9.47
CA SER A 16 5.46 16.25 -10.83
C SER A 16 5.24 14.73 -10.88
N GLY A 17 4.85 14.21 -12.05
CA GLY A 17 4.74 12.76 -12.24
C GLY A 17 6.02 11.97 -11.94
N TYR A 18 7.20 12.58 -12.17
CA TYR A 18 8.47 11.98 -11.79
C TYR A 18 8.64 11.86 -10.27
N GLN A 19 8.30 12.91 -9.53
CA GLN A 19 8.36 12.91 -8.07
C GLN A 19 7.38 11.90 -7.48
N LEU A 20 6.14 11.84 -7.98
CA LEU A 20 5.15 10.83 -7.58
C LEU A 20 5.64 9.41 -7.84
N ARG A 21 6.23 9.13 -9.01
CA ARG A 21 6.80 7.80 -9.28
C ARG A 21 7.91 7.45 -8.29
N LYS A 22 8.81 8.40 -8.00
CA LYS A 22 9.92 8.21 -7.06
C LYS A 22 9.42 8.00 -5.63
N SER A 23 8.40 8.72 -5.20
CA SER A 23 7.90 8.65 -3.83
C SER A 23 7.28 7.30 -3.50
N LEU A 24 6.64 6.61 -4.45
CA LEU A 24 6.12 5.26 -4.21
C LEU A 24 7.23 4.30 -3.75
N ALA A 25 8.35 4.27 -4.49
CA ALA A 25 9.48 3.39 -4.15
C ALA A 25 10.11 3.74 -2.79
N THR A 26 10.24 5.03 -2.49
CA THR A 26 10.73 5.49 -1.18
C THR A 26 9.79 5.13 -0.04
N MET A 27 8.48 5.11 -0.29
CA MET A 27 7.45 4.93 0.72
C MET A 27 7.21 3.46 1.08
N VAL A 28 7.20 2.56 0.09
CA VAL A 28 6.80 1.15 0.27
C VAL A 28 7.85 0.13 -0.16
N GLY A 29 9.03 0.59 -0.58
CA GLY A 29 10.16 -0.25 -0.98
C GLY A 29 10.50 -0.15 -2.47
N GLN A 30 11.78 -0.34 -2.79
CA GLN A 30 12.34 -0.15 -4.13
C GLN A 30 11.76 -1.10 -5.19
N GLU A 31 11.22 -2.25 -4.74
CA GLU A 31 10.56 -3.24 -5.58
C GLU A 31 9.26 -2.70 -6.21
N GLN A 32 8.64 -1.69 -5.58
CA GLN A 32 7.34 -1.16 -5.97
C GLN A 32 7.51 0.02 -6.92
N THR A 33 6.87 -0.08 -8.09
CA THR A 33 6.90 0.99 -9.08
C THR A 33 5.52 1.20 -9.71
N ILE A 34 5.27 2.43 -10.17
CA ILE A 34 4.13 2.79 -11.00
C ILE A 34 4.62 3.24 -12.36
N SER A 35 4.24 2.54 -13.42
CA SER A 35 4.66 2.90 -14.78
C SER A 35 4.07 4.25 -15.19
N TYR A 36 4.75 4.98 -16.08
CA TYR A 36 4.22 6.22 -16.63
C TYR A 36 2.89 6.02 -17.38
N GLY A 37 2.72 4.86 -18.02
CA GLY A 37 1.48 4.48 -18.69
C GLY A 37 0.31 4.25 -17.73
N VAL A 38 0.55 4.04 -16.44
CA VAL A 38 -0.50 4.01 -15.40
C VAL A 38 -0.64 5.38 -14.74
N LEU A 39 0.48 6.04 -14.41
CA LEU A 39 0.49 7.27 -13.65
C LEU A 39 -0.16 8.44 -14.40
N TYR A 40 0.18 8.67 -15.67
CA TYR A 40 -0.34 9.85 -16.37
C TYR A 40 -1.84 9.76 -16.69
N PRO A 41 -2.38 8.62 -17.17
CA PRO A 41 -3.83 8.47 -17.29
C PRO A 41 -4.58 8.60 -15.96
N LEU A 42 -3.97 8.16 -14.85
CA LEU A 42 -4.50 8.38 -13.50
C LEU A 42 -4.56 9.86 -13.15
N LEU A 43 -3.49 10.62 -13.38
CA LEU A 43 -3.45 12.06 -13.14
C LEU A 43 -4.48 12.81 -13.99
N ASP A 44 -4.56 12.51 -15.28
CA ASP A 44 -5.55 13.14 -16.16
C ASP A 44 -6.99 12.81 -15.72
N ARG A 45 -7.25 11.59 -15.22
CA ARG A 45 -8.56 11.22 -14.67
C ARG A 45 -8.89 11.97 -13.37
N LEU A 46 -7.95 12.04 -12.42
CA LEU A 46 -8.15 12.79 -11.17
C LEU A 46 -8.36 14.29 -11.43
N ALA A 47 -7.66 14.84 -12.43
CA ALA A 47 -7.83 16.24 -12.84
C ALA A 47 -9.21 16.49 -13.46
N ARG A 48 -9.70 15.59 -14.34
CA ARG A 48 -11.07 15.66 -14.88
C ARG A 48 -12.13 15.54 -13.80
N ALA A 49 -11.86 14.74 -12.77
CA ALA A 49 -12.73 14.62 -11.61
C ALA A 49 -12.65 15.84 -10.69
N GLN A 50 -11.77 16.82 -10.92
CA GLN A 50 -11.51 17.98 -10.07
C GLN A 50 -10.88 17.66 -8.70
N ASP A 51 -10.34 16.44 -8.52
CA ASP A 51 -9.62 16.07 -7.30
C ASP A 51 -8.23 16.69 -7.23
N ILE A 52 -7.63 16.98 -8.39
CA ILE A 52 -6.33 17.66 -8.51
C ILE A 52 -6.40 18.75 -9.58
N THR A 53 -5.48 19.70 -9.52
CA THR A 53 -5.14 20.57 -10.65
C THR A 53 -3.84 20.09 -11.29
N LEU A 54 -3.70 20.32 -12.59
CA LEU A 54 -2.47 20.05 -13.35
C LEU A 54 -2.00 21.35 -13.99
N VAL A 55 -0.81 21.81 -13.61
CA VAL A 55 -0.14 22.97 -14.20
C VAL A 55 1.03 22.49 -15.05
N VAL A 56 1.14 23.00 -16.27
CA VAL A 56 2.32 22.77 -17.12
C VAL A 56 3.31 23.88 -16.83
N GLU A 57 4.43 23.53 -16.19
CA GLU A 57 5.55 24.45 -16.02
C GLU A 57 6.41 24.41 -17.28
N ASN A 58 6.43 25.53 -18.00
CA ASN A 58 7.34 25.77 -19.11
C ASN A 58 8.61 26.42 -18.55
N GLY A 59 9.75 25.73 -18.69
CA GLY A 59 11.07 26.30 -18.43
C GLY A 59 12.04 25.89 -19.54
N ASP A 60 13.33 26.17 -19.39
CA ASP A 60 14.37 25.83 -20.39
C ASP A 60 14.55 24.31 -20.64
N LYS A 61 13.86 23.47 -19.85
CA LYS A 61 13.85 22.00 -19.98
C LYS A 61 12.48 21.51 -20.47
N ARG A 62 12.39 20.21 -20.79
CA ARG A 62 11.12 19.55 -21.17
C ARG A 62 9.99 19.95 -20.20
N PRO A 63 8.79 20.32 -20.72
CA PRO A 63 7.65 20.73 -19.90
C PRO A 63 7.32 19.70 -18.84
N LYS A 64 7.03 20.15 -17.61
CA LYS A 64 6.64 19.28 -16.49
C LYS A 64 5.19 19.54 -16.11
N LYS A 65 4.38 18.48 -16.06
CA LYS A 65 3.05 18.52 -15.44
C LYS A 65 3.22 18.39 -13.92
N VAL A 66 2.85 19.43 -13.18
CA VAL A 66 2.83 19.46 -11.71
C VAL A 66 1.40 19.32 -11.23
N ALA A 67 1.15 18.34 -10.36
CA ALA A 67 -0.14 18.06 -9.76
C ALA A 67 -0.25 18.71 -8.38
N SER A 68 -1.41 19.29 -8.06
CA SER A 68 -1.74 19.79 -6.72
C SER A 68 -3.12 19.30 -6.30
N ILE A 69 -3.31 18.91 -5.04
CA ILE A 69 -4.61 18.45 -4.55
C ILE A 69 -5.60 19.61 -4.35
N THR A 70 -6.87 19.42 -4.70
CA THR A 70 -7.96 20.37 -4.43
C THR A 70 -8.65 20.07 -3.11
N ALA A 71 -9.56 20.95 -2.66
CA ALA A 71 -10.42 20.65 -1.51
C ALA A 71 -11.23 19.34 -1.72
N GLN A 72 -11.78 19.15 -2.92
CA GLN A 72 -12.51 17.93 -3.28
C GLN A 72 -11.59 16.69 -3.23
N GLY A 73 -10.36 16.80 -3.71
CA GLY A 73 -9.39 15.71 -3.64
C GLY A 73 -9.04 15.32 -2.21
N ARG A 74 -8.98 16.30 -1.28
CA ARG A 74 -8.76 16.03 0.15
C ARG A 74 -9.92 15.24 0.75
N GLU A 75 -11.16 15.59 0.41
CA GLU A 75 -12.35 14.83 0.83
C GLU A 75 -12.37 13.42 0.20
N HIS A 76 -11.98 13.31 -1.07
CA HIS A 76 -11.89 12.02 -1.75
C HIS A 76 -10.83 11.12 -1.09
N PHE A 77 -9.66 11.67 -0.75
CA PHE A 77 -8.65 10.97 0.03
C PHE A 77 -9.21 10.47 1.38
N ALA A 78 -9.87 11.35 2.13
CA ALA A 78 -10.45 11.02 3.44
C ALA A 78 -11.47 9.87 3.35
N ARG A 79 -12.26 9.81 2.28
CA ARG A 79 -13.17 8.68 2.03
C ARG A 79 -12.42 7.40 1.66
N LEU A 80 -11.43 7.48 0.76
CA LEU A 80 -10.70 6.30 0.26
C LEU A 80 -9.83 5.62 1.33
N VAL A 81 -9.20 6.42 2.20
CA VAL A 81 -8.19 5.93 3.15
C VAL A 81 -8.79 5.02 4.23
N VAL A 82 -10.08 5.16 4.53
CA VAL A 82 -10.80 4.32 5.51
C VAL A 82 -11.54 3.14 4.90
N VAL A 83 -11.61 3.03 3.57
CA VAL A 83 -12.23 1.86 2.90
C VAL A 83 -11.45 0.58 3.26
N PRO A 84 -12.10 -0.50 3.72
CA PRO A 84 -11.45 -1.77 4.01
C PRO A 84 -10.69 -2.34 2.80
N VAL A 85 -9.58 -3.01 3.06
CA VAL A 85 -8.75 -3.58 2.00
C VAL A 85 -9.32 -4.91 1.52
N THR A 86 -9.65 -5.02 0.24
CA THR A 86 -9.97 -6.30 -0.39
C THR A 86 -8.73 -7.19 -0.45
N ILE A 87 -8.83 -8.41 0.08
CA ILE A 87 -7.73 -9.39 0.08
C ILE A 87 -7.49 -9.90 -1.35
N ASN A 88 -6.39 -9.46 -1.94
CA ASN A 88 -5.88 -9.89 -3.25
C ASN A 88 -4.36 -9.66 -3.31
N LYS A 89 -3.73 -9.91 -4.46
CA LYS A 89 -2.28 -9.76 -4.64
C LYS A 89 -1.71 -8.36 -4.36
N GLN A 90 -2.55 -7.32 -4.29
CA GLN A 90 -2.17 -5.93 -3.99
C GLN A 90 -2.49 -5.51 -2.56
N ALA A 91 -3.11 -6.36 -1.74
CA ALA A 91 -3.55 -6.01 -0.39
C ALA A 91 -2.39 -5.50 0.48
N GLN A 92 -1.25 -6.21 0.46
CA GLN A 92 -0.04 -5.83 1.19
C GLN A 92 0.43 -4.41 0.85
N LEU A 93 0.51 -4.10 -0.44
CA LEU A 93 0.92 -2.78 -0.92
C LEU A 93 -0.09 -1.71 -0.51
N LEU A 94 -1.40 -1.98 -0.60
CA LEU A 94 -2.42 -1.03 -0.20
C LEU A 94 -2.37 -0.73 1.31
N PHE A 95 -2.11 -1.73 2.16
CA PHE A 95 -1.89 -1.50 3.59
C PHE A 95 -0.65 -0.65 3.85
N GLN A 96 0.47 -0.92 3.19
CA GLN A 96 1.68 -0.11 3.32
C GLN A 96 1.45 1.35 2.88
N ILE A 97 0.69 1.55 1.79
CA ILE A 97 0.27 2.89 1.35
C ILE A 97 -0.58 3.58 2.44
N LYS A 98 -1.61 2.91 2.98
CA LYS A 98 -2.45 3.46 4.05
C LYS A 98 -1.62 3.81 5.29
N CYS A 99 -0.73 2.92 5.73
CA CYS A 99 0.16 3.13 6.87
C CYS A 99 1.10 4.34 6.71
N SER A 100 1.47 4.67 5.47
CA SER A 100 2.33 5.83 5.17
C SER A 100 1.63 7.17 5.39
N PHE A 101 0.31 7.16 5.52
CA PHE A 101 -0.51 8.36 5.69
C PHE A 101 -1.21 8.45 7.06
N LEU A 102 -0.86 7.60 8.03
CA LEU A 102 -1.54 7.59 9.35
C LEU A 102 -1.50 8.96 10.05
N HIS A 103 -0.42 9.72 9.88
CA HIS A 103 -0.25 11.05 10.46
C HIS A 103 -1.26 12.09 9.94
N LEU A 104 -1.95 11.82 8.82
CA LEU A 104 -3.00 12.67 8.26
C LEU A 104 -4.38 12.38 8.84
N LEU A 105 -4.49 11.38 9.72
CA LEU A 105 -5.78 10.79 10.12
C LEU A 105 -6.03 10.96 11.62
N SER A 106 -7.31 10.96 11.98
CA SER A 106 -7.74 10.89 13.38
C SER A 106 -7.28 9.58 14.03
N GLN A 107 -7.14 9.55 15.36
CA GLN A 107 -6.79 8.31 16.06
C GLN A 107 -7.82 7.18 15.77
N ALA A 108 -9.10 7.51 15.63
CA ALA A 108 -10.15 6.54 15.31
C ALA A 108 -9.94 5.90 13.92
N ASP A 109 -9.57 6.70 12.92
CA ASP A 109 -9.27 6.21 11.57
C ASP A 109 -7.96 5.42 11.53
N GLN A 110 -6.94 5.86 12.27
CA GLN A 110 -5.69 5.11 12.42
C GLN A 110 -5.95 3.72 13.02
N ARG A 111 -6.77 3.64 14.08
CA ARG A 111 -7.18 2.36 14.67
C ARG A 111 -7.96 1.50 13.68
N THR A 112 -8.87 2.09 12.89
CA THR A 112 -9.64 1.37 11.85
C THR A 112 -8.70 0.71 10.84
N ILE A 113 -7.73 1.45 10.30
CA ILE A 113 -6.77 0.94 9.31
C ILE A 113 -5.87 -0.14 9.90
N LEU A 114 -5.34 0.08 11.11
CA LEU A 114 -4.45 -0.89 11.76
C LEU A 114 -5.20 -2.16 12.19
N ALA A 115 -6.48 -2.06 12.57
CA ALA A 115 -7.31 -3.21 12.88
C ALA A 115 -7.57 -4.08 11.63
N ASP A 116 -7.87 -3.45 10.49
CA ASP A 116 -7.99 -4.13 9.19
C ASP A 116 -6.66 -4.81 8.81
N PHE A 117 -5.53 -4.11 9.00
CA PHE A 117 -4.21 -4.68 8.72
C PHE A 117 -3.86 -5.86 9.66
N ARG A 118 -4.30 -5.81 10.92
CA ARG A 118 -4.14 -6.92 11.87
C ARG A 118 -4.92 -8.15 11.40
N GLN A 119 -6.17 -7.95 10.96
CA GLN A 119 -6.97 -9.05 10.40
C GLN A 119 -6.30 -9.68 9.18
N PHE A 120 -5.77 -8.87 8.26
CA PHE A 120 -5.01 -9.39 7.12
C PHE A 120 -3.73 -10.13 7.53
N SER A 121 -3.04 -9.66 8.58
CA SER A 121 -1.81 -10.30 9.07
C SER A 121 -2.10 -11.66 9.72
N HIS A 122 -3.19 -11.78 10.49
CA HIS A 122 -3.65 -13.06 11.02
C HIS A 122 -4.08 -14.02 9.91
N TYR A 123 -4.83 -13.53 8.90
CA TYR A 123 -5.20 -14.32 7.73
C TYR A 123 -3.97 -14.88 6.98
N GLN A 124 -2.89 -14.09 6.85
CA GLN A 124 -1.65 -14.59 6.26
C GLN A 124 -1.02 -15.70 7.10
N LEU A 125 -0.92 -15.51 8.42
CA LEU A 125 -0.36 -16.52 9.33
C LEU A 125 -1.14 -17.83 9.29
N GLU A 126 -2.47 -17.76 9.34
CA GLU A 126 -3.35 -18.93 9.27
C GLU A 126 -3.17 -19.69 7.95
N ASN A 127 -3.16 -18.99 6.82
CA ASN A 127 -2.93 -19.63 5.52
C ASN A 127 -1.55 -20.28 5.41
N LEU A 128 -0.51 -19.62 5.93
CA LEU A 128 0.84 -20.18 5.92
C LEU A 128 0.93 -21.41 6.82
N GLN A 129 0.22 -21.42 7.95
CA GLN A 129 0.11 -22.60 8.79
C GLN A 129 -0.60 -23.75 8.05
N ASN A 130 -1.72 -23.49 7.38
CA ASN A 130 -2.42 -24.51 6.57
C ASN A 130 -1.53 -25.09 5.46
N VAL A 131 -0.69 -24.27 4.82
CA VAL A 131 0.29 -24.74 3.83
C VAL A 131 1.35 -25.62 4.49
N ARG A 132 1.85 -25.24 5.66
CA ARG A 132 2.83 -26.03 6.42
C ARG A 132 2.25 -27.39 6.81
N ASP A 133 1.01 -27.42 7.31
CA ASP A 133 0.33 -28.64 7.72
C ASP A 133 0.13 -29.57 6.52
N TYR A 134 -0.29 -29.04 5.37
CA TYR A 134 -0.37 -29.81 4.11
C TYR A 134 0.97 -30.44 3.71
N LEU A 135 2.06 -29.66 3.75
CA LEU A 135 3.41 -30.13 3.41
C LEU A 135 3.91 -31.22 4.37
N THR A 136 3.43 -31.22 5.60
CA THR A 136 3.89 -32.16 6.65
C THR A 136 3.04 -33.44 6.67
N ASP A 137 1.73 -33.32 6.52
CA ASP A 137 0.81 -34.43 6.78
C ASP A 137 0.44 -35.23 5.52
N HIS A 138 0.16 -34.52 4.40
CA HIS A 138 -0.39 -35.14 3.19
C HIS A 138 0.22 -34.58 1.88
N PRO A 139 1.56 -34.47 1.77
CA PRO A 139 2.16 -33.87 0.59
C PRO A 139 2.00 -34.78 -0.64
N ARG A 140 1.48 -34.23 -1.73
CA ARG A 140 1.56 -34.85 -3.07
C ARG A 140 2.80 -34.37 -3.82
N MET A 141 3.97 -34.51 -3.18
CA MET A 141 5.25 -33.97 -3.63
C MET A 141 6.38 -34.94 -3.27
N VAL A 142 7.50 -34.88 -3.98
CA VAL A 142 8.70 -35.65 -3.58
C VAL A 142 9.35 -35.04 -2.33
N PRO A 143 10.07 -35.82 -1.52
CA PRO A 143 10.61 -35.32 -0.24
C PRO A 143 11.51 -34.08 -0.35
N THR A 144 12.28 -33.94 -1.43
CA THR A 144 13.12 -32.77 -1.67
C THR A 144 12.29 -31.51 -1.90
N ASP A 145 11.22 -31.61 -2.69
CA ASP A 145 10.31 -30.47 -2.96
C ASP A 145 9.55 -30.07 -1.70
N VAL A 146 9.19 -31.04 -0.85
CA VAL A 146 8.61 -30.77 0.48
C VAL A 146 9.59 -30.00 1.36
N ALA A 147 10.86 -30.41 1.39
CA ALA A 147 11.89 -29.74 2.17
C ALA A 147 12.07 -28.27 1.71
N ASP A 148 12.20 -28.04 0.40
CA ASP A 148 12.30 -26.68 -0.16
C ASP A 148 11.05 -25.85 0.12
N GLY A 149 9.86 -26.44 -0.03
CA GLY A 149 8.59 -25.80 0.28
C GLY A 149 8.48 -25.38 1.75
N LEU A 150 8.91 -26.23 2.68
CA LEU A 150 8.95 -25.92 4.11
C LEU A 150 9.91 -24.78 4.44
N GLN A 151 11.07 -24.69 3.77
CA GLN A 151 12.00 -23.57 3.95
C GLN A 151 11.39 -22.24 3.49
N VAL A 152 10.75 -22.22 2.32
CA VAL A 152 10.07 -21.01 1.81
C VAL A 152 8.89 -20.61 2.70
N ASN A 153 8.09 -21.60 3.13
CA ASN A 153 6.98 -21.37 4.06
C ASN A 153 7.48 -20.77 5.40
N GLN A 154 8.56 -21.29 5.96
CA GLN A 154 9.16 -20.76 7.19
C GLN A 154 9.58 -19.30 7.01
N LEU A 155 10.25 -18.94 5.91
CA LEU A 155 10.59 -17.55 5.61
C LEU A 155 9.33 -16.66 5.54
N GLN A 156 8.27 -17.14 4.92
CA GLN A 156 7.00 -16.41 4.82
C GLN A 156 6.34 -16.23 6.20
N GLN A 157 6.33 -17.27 7.05
CA GLN A 157 5.80 -17.19 8.41
C GLN A 157 6.58 -16.17 9.25
N LEU A 158 7.91 -16.17 9.19
CA LEU A 158 8.74 -15.19 9.90
C LEU A 158 8.40 -13.75 9.50
N ARG A 159 8.21 -13.50 8.19
CA ARG A 159 7.83 -12.16 7.68
C ARG A 159 6.42 -11.77 8.12
N ALA A 160 5.46 -12.69 8.05
CA ALA A 160 4.08 -12.45 8.46
C ALA A 160 3.98 -12.21 9.97
N GLN A 161 4.76 -12.92 10.78
CA GLN A 161 4.80 -12.74 12.23
C GLN A 161 5.37 -11.37 12.60
N ALA A 162 6.52 -11.01 12.04
CA ALA A 162 7.12 -9.68 12.26
C ALA A 162 6.15 -8.54 11.89
N GLN A 163 5.36 -8.73 10.83
CA GLN A 163 4.30 -7.79 10.47
C GLN A 163 3.17 -7.76 11.51
N ALA A 164 2.65 -8.91 11.94
CA ALA A 164 1.59 -8.99 12.93
C ALA A 164 2.00 -8.31 14.24
N ASP A 165 3.24 -8.56 14.70
CA ASP A 165 3.82 -7.95 15.89
C ASP A 165 3.94 -6.42 15.72
N TRP A 166 4.41 -5.96 14.56
CA TRP A 166 4.50 -4.53 14.25
C TRP A 166 3.14 -3.84 14.29
N VAL A 167 2.10 -4.46 13.72
CA VAL A 167 0.74 -3.91 13.74
C VAL A 167 0.19 -3.89 15.17
N ALA A 168 0.38 -4.97 15.93
CA ALA A 168 -0.06 -5.06 17.32
C ALA A 168 0.57 -3.97 18.19
N ALA A 169 1.89 -3.76 18.08
CA ALA A 169 2.59 -2.71 18.82
C ALA A 169 2.07 -1.30 18.49
N ARG A 170 1.71 -1.04 17.23
CA ARG A 170 1.13 0.25 16.84
C ARG A 170 -0.29 0.46 17.33
N LEU A 171 -1.11 -0.58 17.38
CA LEU A 171 -2.45 -0.49 17.96
C LEU A 171 -2.39 -0.14 19.45
N VAL A 172 -1.50 -0.78 20.22
CA VAL A 172 -1.30 -0.48 21.64
C VAL A 172 -0.85 0.97 21.86
N GLY A 173 -0.01 1.52 20.97
CA GLY A 173 0.43 2.91 21.07
C GLY A 173 -0.62 3.97 20.73
N LEU A 174 -1.83 3.56 20.32
CA LEU A 174 -2.96 4.46 20.07
C LEU A 174 -3.94 4.54 21.24
N ASP A 175 -3.79 3.70 22.27
CA ASP A 175 -4.57 3.73 23.52
C ASP A 175 -3.98 4.72 24.52
#